data_AF-A0A0C9UVJ9-F1
#
_entry.id   AF-A0A0C9UVJ9-F1
#
_cell.length_a   1.000
_cell.length_b   1.000
_cell.length_c   1.000
_cell.angle_alpha   90.00
_cell.angle_beta   90.00
_cell.angle_gamma   90.00
#
_symmetry.space_group_name_H-M   'P 1'
#
loop_
_entity.id
_entity.type
_entity.pdbx_description
1 polymer ?
#
loop_
_entity_poly.entity_id
_entity_poly.type
_entity_poly.pdbx_seq_one_letter_code
_entity_poly.pdbx_strand_id
1 'polypeptide(L)' 'SPNTSAIKTSDEEPWKDYRPGGYHPVPIGETFSDGRYLVVCKLGWNHLSTVWLVR' A
#
# COMPACT_ATOMS: atom_id res chain seq x y z
N SER A 1 23.42 0.33 18.00
CA SER A 1 23.59 -0.21 16.64
C SER A 1 22.27 -0.21 15.93
N PRO A 2 21.99 0.71 14.99
CA PRO A 2 20.72 0.66 14.29
C PRO A 2 20.86 -0.34 13.15
N ASN A 3 20.31 -1.52 13.38
CA ASN A 3 19.96 -2.45 12.33
C ASN A 3 18.83 -1.80 11.51
N THR A 4 19.22 -0.90 10.60
CA THR A 4 18.37 -0.38 9.52
C THR A 4 17.90 -1.59 8.74
N SER A 5 16.75 -2.10 9.15
CA SER A 5 16.13 -3.30 8.62
C SER A 5 15.67 -2.97 7.21
N ALA A 6 16.60 -3.13 6.27
CA ALA A 6 16.46 -3.11 4.83
C ALA A 6 15.31 -2.22 4.32
N ILE A 7 15.66 -1.02 3.85
CA ILE A 7 14.85 -0.36 2.83
C ILE A 7 14.82 -1.33 1.64
N LYS A 8 13.79 -2.17 1.56
CA LYS A 8 13.56 -3.05 0.42
C LYS A 8 13.07 -2.16 -0.71
N THR A 9 13.99 -1.70 -1.54
CA THR A 9 13.76 -0.91 -2.75
C THR A 9 13.29 -1.80 -3.91
N SER A 10 12.28 -2.64 -3.67
CA SER A 10 11.55 -3.30 -4.77
C SER A 10 10.47 -2.34 -5.24
N ASP A 11 10.22 -2.25 -6.54
CA ASP A 11 9.16 -1.39 -7.08
C ASP A 11 7.77 -1.80 -6.54
N GLU A 12 7.63 -3.04 -6.06
CA GLU A 12 6.39 -3.59 -5.48
C GLU A 12 6.62 -4.35 -4.16
N GLU A 13 5.63 -4.32 -3.26
CA GLU A 13 5.63 -5.08 -2.01
C GLU A 13 5.50 -6.59 -2.25
N PRO A 14 6.04 -7.43 -1.33
CA PRO A 14 5.88 -8.86 -1.41
C PRO A 14 4.41 -9.29 -1.30
N TRP A 15 3.93 -10.11 -2.24
CA TRP A 15 2.56 -10.64 -2.23
C TRP A 15 2.16 -11.30 -0.89
N LYS A 16 3.11 -11.93 -0.19
CA LYS A 16 2.90 -12.61 1.10
C LYS A 16 2.53 -11.67 2.26
N ASP A 17 2.77 -10.37 2.10
CA ASP A 17 2.45 -9.36 3.11
C ASP A 17 0.99 -8.88 3.00
N TYR A 18 0.28 -9.25 1.93
CA TYR A 18 -1.18 -9.16 1.81
C TYR A 18 -1.86 -10.32 2.54
N ARG A 19 -2.06 -10.15 3.84
CA ARG A 19 -2.65 -11.15 4.75
C ARG A 19 -3.42 -10.46 5.87
N PRO A 20 -4.25 -11.19 6.63
CA PRO A 20 -4.80 -10.66 7.87
C PRO A 20 -3.70 -10.06 8.78
N GLY A 21 -3.85 -8.79 9.17
CA GLY A 21 -2.87 -8.03 9.94
C GLY A 21 -1.68 -7.45 9.13
N GLY A 22 -1.68 -7.59 7.81
CA GLY A 22 -0.72 -6.99 6.88
C GLY A 22 -1.34 -5.92 5.99
N TYR A 23 -0.87 -5.79 4.75
CA TYR A 23 -1.44 -4.84 3.80
C TYR A 23 -2.86 -5.23 3.40
N HIS A 24 -3.68 -4.20 3.19
CA HIS A 24 -5.00 -4.34 2.62
C HIS A 24 -4.92 -4.29 1.08
N PRO A 25 -5.51 -5.25 0.35
CA PRO A 25 -5.66 -5.16 -1.11
C PRO A 25 -6.54 -3.97 -1.47
N VAL A 26 -6.12 -3.14 -2.43
CA VAL A 26 -6.88 -1.96 -2.88
C VAL A 26 -7.08 -2.03 -4.40
N PRO A 27 -8.27 -2.41 -4.89
CA PRO A 27 -8.60 -2.40 -6.32
C PRO A 27 -8.76 -0.97 -6.86
N ILE A 28 -8.40 -0.76 -8.13
CA ILE A 28 -8.71 0.49 -8.82
C ILE A 28 -10.23 0.64 -8.97
N GLY A 29 -10.74 1.84 -8.67
CA GLY A 29 -12.17 2.15 -8.68
C GLY A 29 -12.91 1.82 -7.37
N GLU A 30 -12.23 1.26 -6.37
CA GLU A 30 -12.80 1.18 -5.02
C GLU A 30 -12.98 2.58 -4.41
N THR A 31 -14.01 2.71 -3.57
CA THR A 31 -14.29 3.96 -2.85
C THR A 31 -14.10 3.79 -1.34
N PHE A 32 -13.41 4.75 -0.72
CA PHE A 32 -13.25 4.81 0.73
C PHE A 32 -13.99 6.01 1.34
N SER A 33 -14.27 5.92 2.64
CA SER A 33 -14.94 6.97 3.42
C SER A 33 -16.26 7.44 2.79
N ASP A 34 -17.22 6.53 2.64
CA ASP A 34 -18.57 6.83 2.13
C ASP A 34 -18.57 7.48 0.74
N GLY A 35 -17.68 7.01 -0.14
CA GLY A 35 -17.61 7.50 -1.52
C GLY A 35 -16.71 8.72 -1.74
N ARG A 36 -16.09 9.27 -0.69
CA ARG A 36 -15.28 10.50 -0.78
C ARG A 36 -13.94 10.34 -1.50
N TYR A 37 -13.40 9.13 -1.53
CA TYR A 37 -12.09 8.87 -2.14
C TYR A 37 -12.21 7.72 -3.13
N LEU A 38 -12.13 8.02 -4.43
CA LEU A 38 -12.07 6.99 -5.47
C LEU A 38 -10.62 6.66 -5.81
N VAL A 39 -10.24 5.39 -5.71
CA VAL A 39 -8.88 4.94 -6.05
C VAL A 39 -8.64 5.03 -7.56
N VAL A 40 -7.56 5.74 -7.94
CA VAL A 40 -7.18 5.97 -9.33
C VAL A 40 -5.97 5.12 -9.74
N CYS A 41 -4.87 5.19 -8.97
CA CYS A 41 -3.67 4.39 -9.21
C CYS A 41 -2.79 4.31 -7.96
N LYS A 42 -1.88 3.34 -7.93
CA LYS A 42 -0.87 3.22 -6.88
C LYS A 42 0.30 4.16 -7.15
N LEU A 43 0.72 4.91 -6.13
CA LEU A 43 1.86 5.82 -6.22
C LEU A 43 3.14 5.21 -5.63
N GLY A 44 3.01 4.28 -4.70
CA GLY A 44 4.16 3.61 -4.11
C GLY A 44 3.81 2.87 -2.83
N TRP A 45 4.84 2.43 -2.13
CA TRP A 45 4.71 1.70 -0.88
C TRP A 45 6.00 1.81 -0.06
N ASN A 46 5.89 1.46 1.21
CA ASN A 46 6.99 1.14 2.08
C ASN A 46 6.55 -0.01 3.00
N HIS A 47 7.46 -0.49 3.86
CA HIS A 47 7.24 -1.58 4.81
C HIS A 47 6.02 -1.48 5.76
N LEU A 48 5.38 -0.33 5.88
CA LEU A 48 4.22 -0.11 6.76
C LEU A 48 2.97 0.30 5.99
N SER A 49 3.09 0.87 4.80
CA SER A 49 1.97 1.48 4.10
C SER A 49 2.11 1.42 2.58
N THR A 50 0.98 1.32 1.90
CA THR A 50 0.84 1.59 0.48
C THR A 50 0.23 2.98 0.29
N VAL A 51 0.61 3.67 -0.76
CA VAL A 51 0.16 5.04 -1.07
C VAL A 51 -0.53 5.03 -2.41
N TRP A 52 -1.73 5.62 -2.45
CA TRP A 52 -2.62 5.61 -3.61
C TRP A 52 -3.07 7.02 -3.95
N LEU A 53 -3.14 7.31 -5.24
CA LEU A 53 -3.79 8.51 -5.75
C LEU A 53 -5.30 8.29 -5.69
N VAL A 54 -6.00 9.26 -5.11
CA VAL A 54 -7.46 9.30 -5.02
C VAL A 54 -8.01 10.61 -5.57
N ARG A 55 -9.26 10.59 -6.04
CA ARG A 55 -10.03 11.78 -6.44
C ARG A 55 -11.32 11.93 -5.66
#